data_AF-A0A3D9C3P3-F1
#
_entry.id   AF-A0A3D9C3P3-F1
#
_cell.length_a   1.000
_cell.length_b   1.000
_cell.length_c   1.000
_cell.angle_alpha   90.00
_cell.angle_beta   90.00
_cell.angle_gamma   90.00
#
_symmetry.space_group_name_H-M   'P 1'
#
loop_
_entity.id
_entity.type
_entity.pdbx_description
1 polymer ?
#
loop_
_entity_poly.entity_id
_entity_poly.type
_entity_poly.pdbx_seq_one_letter_code
_entity_poly.pdbx_strand_id
1 'polypeptide(L)'
;MKMNPPEHWANFIKAFTKKYKDEIIFDVVRVFRTVEEIQERYDTYEFEEYISEYLPVADDSGGQVAVISKDAGNTKVYLSSYGVLQEKDFEVLDRDLMHWMQRKFPFERKQNAVSEASLERKQNENTILAQKIASFPSILQFLKEPAIIEGLALPENYTSAEHIYYFQDGYHYNSVENKDLTSDAPGEFKSDWIVLASNYFADPFFIDLNEAKDDFPVYFAYHGQGVWEPVKIAESLSTFQEILQEIQNLRFDKEALIQYFDENIDLENPLWKEVYTSIEEEEEEESIETYESIGSEVNLYITDIGPNKMKVIALLKKQFGLSGSEALELSKKPKILFSTGYKKWLEYDRKQLEDLGAIIEFETLD
;
A
#
# COMPACT_ATOMS: atom_id res chain seq x y z
N MET A 1 -11.51 2.66 21.74
CA MET A 1 -11.77 1.30 22.25
C MET A 1 -10.68 0.40 21.69
N LYS A 2 -10.02 -0.49 22.44
CA LYS A 2 -8.93 -1.30 21.83
C LYS A 2 -9.55 -2.29 20.85
N MET A 3 -9.27 -2.12 19.57
CA MET A 3 -9.67 -3.03 18.52
C MET A 3 -9.01 -4.39 18.71
N ASN A 4 -9.80 -5.45 18.64
CA ASN A 4 -9.34 -6.82 18.77
C ASN A 4 -9.71 -7.58 17.49
N PRO A 5 -8.79 -7.70 16.52
CA PRO A 5 -9.03 -8.51 15.34
C PRO A 5 -9.30 -9.99 15.69
N PRO A 6 -10.08 -10.71 14.87
CA PRO A 6 -10.39 -12.12 15.10
C PRO A 6 -9.15 -13.01 14.93
N GLU A 7 -9.18 -14.21 15.52
CA GLU A 7 -8.04 -15.14 15.53
C GLU A 7 -7.53 -15.50 14.13
N HIS A 8 -8.41 -15.60 13.13
CA HIS A 8 -8.03 -15.92 11.76
C HIS A 8 -7.20 -14.80 11.10
N TRP A 9 -7.38 -13.53 11.50
CA TRP A 9 -6.51 -12.44 11.07
C TRP A 9 -5.11 -12.55 11.68
N ALA A 10 -5.02 -12.82 13.00
CA ALA A 10 -3.73 -12.99 13.67
C ALA A 10 -2.92 -14.16 13.07
N ASN A 11 -3.59 -15.27 12.75
CA ASN A 11 -2.98 -16.41 12.06
C ASN A 11 -2.52 -16.05 10.65
N PHE A 12 -3.35 -15.31 9.90
CA PHE A 12 -3.01 -14.81 8.58
C PHE A 12 -1.79 -13.89 8.61
N ILE A 13 -1.74 -12.89 9.47
CA ILE A 13 -0.61 -11.95 9.56
C ILE A 13 0.69 -12.63 9.96
N LYS A 14 0.62 -13.63 10.86
CA LYS A 14 1.79 -14.46 11.19
C LYS A 14 2.31 -15.21 9.97
N ALA A 15 1.42 -15.77 9.14
CA ALA A 15 1.80 -16.46 7.92
C ALA A 15 2.28 -15.50 6.82
N PHE A 16 1.62 -14.34 6.71
CA PHE A 16 1.93 -13.26 5.78
C PHE A 16 3.33 -12.71 6.03
N THR A 17 3.61 -12.27 7.26
CA THR A 17 4.91 -11.71 7.68
C THR A 17 6.05 -12.72 7.58
N LYS A 18 5.76 -14.03 7.63
CA LYS A 18 6.75 -15.07 7.35
C LYS A 18 7.07 -15.20 5.85
N LYS A 19 6.08 -14.94 4.99
CA LYS A 19 6.16 -15.18 3.54
C LYS A 19 6.59 -13.93 2.76
N TYR A 20 6.14 -12.76 3.17
CA TYR A 20 6.39 -11.47 2.55
C TYR A 20 7.04 -10.54 3.57
N LYS A 21 8.09 -9.84 3.16
CA LYS A 21 8.80 -8.88 4.00
C LYS A 21 8.24 -7.47 3.83
N ASP A 22 7.77 -7.19 2.62
CA ASP A 22 7.23 -5.91 2.21
C ASP A 22 5.74 -5.79 2.55
N GLU A 23 5.30 -4.55 2.77
CA GLU A 23 3.91 -4.22 3.09
C GLU A 23 3.03 -4.13 1.85
N ILE A 24 3.63 -3.70 0.74
CA ILE A 24 3.05 -3.68 -0.59
C ILE A 24 3.52 -4.93 -1.32
N ILE A 25 2.57 -5.67 -1.89
CA ILE A 25 2.80 -6.91 -2.61
C ILE A 25 2.03 -6.86 -3.91
N PHE A 26 2.60 -7.50 -4.95
CA PHE A 26 1.96 -7.54 -6.27
C PHE A 26 1.63 -6.12 -6.77
N ASP A 27 2.59 -5.22 -6.60
CA ASP A 27 2.65 -3.84 -7.09
C ASP A 27 1.63 -2.85 -6.51
N VAL A 28 0.43 -3.28 -6.11
CA VAL A 28 -0.67 -2.38 -5.70
C VAL A 28 -1.35 -2.75 -4.39
N VAL A 29 -1.17 -3.98 -3.89
CA VAL A 29 -1.89 -4.45 -2.70
C VAL A 29 -1.11 -4.12 -1.44
N ARG A 30 -1.67 -3.28 -0.57
CA ARG A 30 -1.12 -3.04 0.77
C ARG A 30 -1.88 -3.88 1.80
N VAL A 31 -1.18 -4.77 2.50
CA VAL A 31 -1.78 -5.57 3.60
C VAL A 31 -1.48 -4.90 4.93
N PHE A 32 -2.50 -4.70 5.77
CA PHE A 32 -2.33 -4.10 7.09
C PHE A 32 -1.82 -5.13 8.09
N ARG A 33 -0.59 -4.94 8.57
CA ARG A 33 0.19 -5.90 9.36
C ARG A 33 0.03 -5.70 10.86
N THR A 34 -0.37 -4.51 11.29
CA THR A 34 -0.50 -4.16 12.70
C THR A 34 -1.94 -3.79 13.06
N VAL A 35 -2.27 -3.86 14.34
CA VAL A 35 -3.60 -3.41 14.82
C VAL A 35 -3.71 -1.89 14.70
N GLU A 36 -2.57 -1.21 14.82
CA GLU A 36 -2.42 0.23 14.66
C GLU A 36 -2.77 0.68 13.23
N GLU A 37 -2.27 0.01 12.19
CA GLU A 37 -2.64 0.29 10.79
C GLU A 37 -4.14 0.06 10.53
N ILE A 38 -4.71 -1.01 11.08
CA ILE A 38 -6.15 -1.26 10.97
C ILE A 38 -6.94 -0.17 11.68
N GLN A 39 -6.52 0.22 12.89
CA GLN A 39 -7.19 1.25 13.68
C GLN A 39 -7.14 2.61 12.97
N GLU A 40 -6.00 2.95 12.38
CA GLU A 40 -5.84 4.16 11.57
C GLU A 40 -6.86 4.18 10.43
N ARG A 41 -6.95 3.12 9.62
CA ARG A 41 -7.91 3.03 8.52
C ARG A 41 -9.36 3.00 9.01
N TYR A 42 -9.61 2.33 10.12
CA TYR A 42 -10.94 2.26 10.72
C TYR A 42 -11.45 3.63 11.17
N ASP A 43 -10.57 4.44 11.77
CA ASP A 43 -10.90 5.77 12.24
C ASP A 43 -10.99 6.77 11.08
N THR A 44 -10.02 6.73 10.15
CA THR A 44 -9.97 7.63 8.98
C THR A 44 -11.21 7.53 8.10
N TYR A 45 -11.75 6.32 7.92
CA TYR A 45 -12.93 6.08 7.07
C TYR A 45 -14.20 5.79 7.86
N GLU A 46 -14.25 6.17 9.15
CA GLU A 46 -15.46 6.15 9.99
C GLU A 46 -16.18 4.78 10.03
N PHE A 47 -15.42 3.68 10.06
CA PHE A 47 -16.00 2.32 10.06
C PHE A 47 -16.95 2.07 11.24
N GLU A 48 -16.74 2.74 12.39
CA GLU A 48 -17.64 2.67 13.55
C GLU A 48 -19.07 3.14 13.21
N GLU A 49 -19.21 4.13 12.31
CA GLU A 49 -20.52 4.66 11.91
C GLU A 49 -21.18 3.79 10.84
N TYR A 50 -20.40 3.36 9.85
CA TYR A 50 -20.95 2.73 8.64
C TYR A 50 -21.03 1.19 8.70
N ILE A 51 -20.00 0.52 9.20
CA ILE A 51 -19.86 -0.96 9.22
C ILE A 51 -19.10 -1.43 10.47
N SER A 52 -19.65 -1.11 11.66
CA SER A 52 -18.98 -1.33 12.94
C SER A 52 -18.57 -2.78 13.22
N GLU A 53 -19.21 -3.76 12.58
CA GLU A 53 -18.93 -5.19 12.75
C GLU A 53 -17.80 -5.73 11.86
N TYR A 54 -17.14 -4.86 11.08
CA TYR A 54 -16.10 -5.24 10.11
C TYR A 54 -14.78 -4.51 10.35
N LEU A 55 -13.68 -5.06 9.82
CA LEU A 55 -12.33 -4.52 9.96
C LEU A 55 -11.65 -4.43 8.58
N PRO A 56 -10.98 -3.30 8.26
CA PRO A 56 -10.14 -3.22 7.07
C PRO A 56 -8.86 -4.04 7.28
N VAL A 57 -8.42 -4.78 6.26
CA VAL A 57 -7.24 -5.66 6.37
C VAL A 57 -6.23 -5.51 5.25
N ALA A 58 -6.64 -4.88 4.15
CA ALA A 58 -5.78 -4.51 3.03
C ALA A 58 -6.51 -3.52 2.12
N ASP A 59 -5.78 -2.78 1.30
CA ASP A 59 -6.30 -1.95 0.21
C ASP A 59 -5.51 -2.19 -1.08
N ASP A 60 -6.03 -1.68 -2.20
CA ASP A 60 -5.39 -1.75 -3.53
C ASP A 60 -4.77 -0.41 -3.96
N SER A 61 -4.63 0.55 -3.03
CA SER A 61 -4.25 1.95 -3.31
C SER A 61 -5.16 2.71 -4.31
N GLY A 62 -6.18 2.04 -4.88
CA GLY A 62 -7.13 2.56 -5.86
C GLY A 62 -8.52 2.82 -5.28
N GLY A 63 -8.61 3.00 -3.95
CA GLY A 63 -9.85 3.29 -3.24
C GLY A 63 -10.71 2.07 -2.89
N GLN A 64 -10.22 0.85 -3.13
CA GLN A 64 -10.87 -0.38 -2.67
C GLN A 64 -10.25 -0.89 -1.38
N VAL A 65 -11.07 -1.52 -0.56
CA VAL A 65 -10.67 -2.07 0.73
C VAL A 65 -11.16 -3.50 0.88
N ALA A 66 -10.25 -4.38 1.26
CA ALA A 66 -10.59 -5.70 1.72
C ALA A 66 -10.96 -5.63 3.21
N VAL A 67 -12.14 -6.12 3.57
CA VAL A 67 -12.64 -6.14 4.94
C VAL A 67 -12.97 -7.56 5.40
N ILE A 68 -12.88 -7.80 6.70
CA ILE A 68 -13.29 -9.05 7.35
C ILE A 68 -14.28 -8.76 8.48
N SER A 69 -15.10 -9.74 8.83
CA SER A 69 -15.99 -9.61 9.99
C SER A 69 -15.21 -9.71 11.31
N LYS A 70 -15.66 -8.99 12.34
CA LYS A 70 -15.21 -9.18 13.73
C LYS A 70 -15.67 -10.52 14.32
N ASP A 71 -16.71 -11.15 13.74
CA ASP A 71 -17.17 -12.48 14.12
C ASP A 71 -16.21 -13.57 13.63
N ALA A 72 -15.58 -14.26 14.57
CA ALA A 72 -14.65 -15.36 14.28
C ALA A 72 -15.30 -16.54 13.51
N GLY A 73 -16.62 -16.66 13.51
CA GLY A 73 -17.35 -17.65 12.71
C GLY A 73 -17.42 -17.32 11.21
N ASN A 74 -17.15 -16.07 10.81
CA ASN A 74 -17.24 -15.59 9.44
C ASN A 74 -15.84 -15.25 8.90
N THR A 75 -15.18 -16.25 8.31
CA THR A 75 -13.79 -16.12 7.84
C THR A 75 -13.64 -15.43 6.50
N LYS A 76 -14.73 -15.08 5.81
CA LYS A 76 -14.70 -14.57 4.44
C LYS A 76 -13.97 -13.23 4.36
N VAL A 77 -13.35 -13.00 3.21
CA VAL A 77 -12.77 -11.70 2.85
C VAL A 77 -13.75 -11.02 1.91
N TYR A 78 -14.13 -9.79 2.24
CA TYR A 78 -15.05 -8.99 1.47
C TYR A 78 -14.31 -7.84 0.79
N LEU A 79 -14.76 -7.43 -0.39
CA LEU A 79 -14.39 -6.20 -1.06
C LEU A 79 -15.45 -5.15 -0.76
N SER A 80 -14.99 -3.95 -0.45
CA SER A 80 -15.78 -2.74 -0.44
C SER A 80 -14.97 -1.60 -1.08
N SER A 81 -15.59 -0.46 -1.30
CA SER A 81 -14.89 0.78 -1.59
C SER A 81 -14.93 1.64 -0.35
N TYR A 82 -13.86 2.38 -0.08
CA TYR A 82 -13.87 3.41 0.96
C TYR A 82 -15.00 4.43 0.77
N GLY A 83 -15.48 4.63 -0.46
CA GLY A 83 -16.60 5.51 -0.74
C GLY A 83 -17.99 4.93 -0.42
N VAL A 84 -18.13 3.61 -0.21
CA VAL A 84 -19.43 2.94 -0.02
C VAL A 84 -19.32 1.78 0.98
N LEU A 85 -19.04 2.14 2.23
CA LEU A 85 -18.91 1.20 3.34
C LEU A 85 -20.28 0.70 3.84
N GLN A 86 -20.94 -0.15 3.06
CA GLN A 86 -22.23 -0.76 3.45
C GLN A 86 -22.18 -2.28 3.29
N GLU A 87 -22.58 -3.02 4.35
CA GLU A 87 -22.51 -4.49 4.36
C GLU A 87 -23.29 -5.15 3.22
N LYS A 88 -24.44 -4.59 2.84
CA LYS A 88 -25.28 -5.11 1.74
C LYS A 88 -24.57 -5.08 0.38
N ASP A 89 -23.56 -4.22 0.23
CA ASP A 89 -22.82 -3.99 -1.02
C ASP A 89 -21.46 -4.70 -0.99
N PHE A 90 -21.15 -5.43 0.09
CA PHE A 90 -19.94 -6.24 0.18
C PHE A 90 -19.94 -7.36 -0.86
N GLU A 91 -18.80 -7.51 -1.52
CA GLU A 91 -18.56 -8.62 -2.44
C GLU A 91 -17.59 -9.61 -1.82
N VAL A 92 -17.84 -10.91 -1.95
CA VAL A 92 -16.91 -11.91 -1.39
C VAL A 92 -15.70 -12.06 -2.31
N LEU A 93 -14.53 -11.54 -1.91
CA LEU A 93 -13.24 -11.77 -2.59
C LEU A 93 -12.82 -13.23 -2.48
N ASP A 94 -12.87 -13.75 -1.25
CA ASP A 94 -12.46 -15.10 -0.97
C ASP A 94 -13.10 -15.68 0.29
N ARG A 95 -12.99 -17.01 0.42
CA ARG A 95 -13.54 -17.76 1.56
C ARG A 95 -12.78 -17.51 2.87
N ASP A 96 -11.50 -17.17 2.77
CA ASP A 96 -10.63 -16.84 3.90
C ASP A 96 -9.34 -16.12 3.47
N LEU A 97 -8.71 -15.41 4.41
CA LEU A 97 -7.47 -14.64 4.19
C LEU A 97 -6.31 -15.51 3.71
N MET A 98 -6.26 -16.78 4.12
CA MET A 98 -5.16 -17.67 3.77
C MET A 98 -5.25 -18.15 2.32
N HIS A 99 -6.45 -18.48 1.86
CA HIS A 99 -6.73 -18.81 0.48
C HIS A 99 -6.59 -17.57 -0.42
N TRP A 100 -7.02 -16.40 0.05
CA TRP A 100 -6.83 -15.13 -0.65
C TRP A 100 -5.34 -14.83 -0.89
N MET A 101 -4.50 -15.01 0.14
CA MET A 101 -3.05 -14.90 0.05
C MET A 101 -2.40 -15.92 -0.89
N GLN A 102 -2.88 -17.17 -0.91
CA GLN A 102 -2.39 -18.20 -1.85
C GLN A 102 -2.67 -17.81 -3.30
N ARG A 103 -3.77 -17.10 -3.53
CA ARG A 103 -4.19 -16.59 -4.84
C ARG A 103 -3.56 -15.25 -5.22
N LYS A 104 -2.61 -14.75 -4.41
CA LYS A 104 -1.92 -13.46 -4.61
C LYS A 104 -2.85 -12.25 -4.49
N PHE A 105 -3.76 -12.27 -3.51
CA PHE A 105 -4.58 -11.12 -3.13
C PHE A 105 -5.37 -10.47 -4.28
N PRO A 106 -6.16 -11.24 -5.04
CA PRO A 106 -7.01 -10.64 -6.06
C PRO A 106 -8.02 -9.68 -5.39
N PHE A 107 -7.94 -8.39 -5.71
CA PHE A 107 -9.04 -7.43 -5.51
C PHE A 107 -10.12 -7.57 -6.59
N GLU A 108 -9.94 -8.52 -7.51
CA GLU A 108 -10.93 -8.87 -8.52
C GLU A 108 -12.21 -9.46 -7.90
N ARG A 109 -13.32 -8.79 -8.18
CA ARG A 109 -14.69 -9.19 -7.82
C ARG A 109 -15.01 -10.61 -8.32
N LYS A 110 -15.39 -11.53 -7.41
CA LYS A 110 -16.26 -12.67 -7.78
C LYS A 110 -17.70 -12.17 -7.89
N GLN A 111 -17.97 -11.50 -9.01
CA GLN A 111 -19.26 -11.01 -9.53
C GLN A 111 -20.50 -11.40 -8.69
N ASN A 112 -21.04 -10.45 -7.91
CA ASN A 112 -22.48 -10.19 -8.06
C ASN A 112 -22.65 -9.79 -9.52
N ALA A 113 -23.49 -10.50 -10.27
CA ALA A 113 -23.61 -10.29 -11.71
C ALA A 113 -23.95 -8.82 -12.00
N VAL A 114 -22.92 -8.03 -12.31
CA VAL A 114 -23.08 -6.78 -13.05
C VAL A 114 -23.89 -7.21 -14.25
N SER A 115 -25.13 -6.72 -14.35
CA SER A 115 -25.99 -7.08 -15.47
C SER A 115 -25.19 -6.91 -16.76
N GLU A 116 -25.32 -7.82 -17.72
CA GLU A 116 -24.60 -7.73 -19.00
C GLU A 116 -24.72 -6.30 -19.57
N ALA A 117 -25.89 -5.66 -19.46
CA ALA A 117 -26.13 -4.28 -19.84
C ALA A 117 -25.22 -3.23 -19.17
N SER A 118 -24.81 -3.42 -17.92
CA SER A 118 -23.92 -2.51 -17.18
C SER A 118 -22.44 -2.78 -17.50
N LEU A 119 -22.05 -4.05 -17.70
CA LEU A 119 -20.72 -4.37 -18.23
C LEU A 119 -20.56 -3.83 -19.65
N GLU A 120 -21.56 -4.03 -20.51
CA GLU A 120 -21.62 -3.48 -21.86
C GLU A 120 -21.57 -1.95 -21.83
N ARG A 121 -22.30 -1.30 -20.91
CA ARG A 121 -22.23 0.16 -20.76
C ARG A 121 -20.82 0.62 -20.40
N LYS A 122 -20.19 0.04 -19.38
CA LYS A 122 -18.84 0.43 -18.96
C LYS A 122 -17.80 0.14 -20.05
N GLN A 123 -17.93 -1.00 -20.75
CA GLN A 123 -17.09 -1.31 -21.90
C GLN A 123 -17.29 -0.32 -23.05
N ASN A 124 -18.52 0.12 -23.30
CA ASN A 124 -18.82 1.16 -24.28
C ASN A 124 -18.22 2.50 -23.88
N GLU A 125 -18.37 2.93 -22.61
CA GLU A 125 -17.76 4.18 -22.13
C GLU A 125 -16.23 4.11 -22.16
N ASN A 126 -15.64 2.96 -21.81
CA ASN A 126 -14.20 2.73 -21.98
C ASN A 126 -13.78 2.77 -23.44
N THR A 127 -14.55 2.17 -24.35
CA THR A 127 -14.26 2.23 -25.79
C THR A 127 -14.29 3.65 -26.32
N ILE A 128 -15.29 4.44 -25.90
CA ILE A 128 -15.43 5.85 -26.29
C ILE A 128 -14.26 6.67 -25.76
N LEU A 129 -13.93 6.55 -24.47
CA LEU A 129 -12.84 7.31 -23.87
C LEU A 129 -11.48 6.89 -24.43
N ALA A 130 -11.23 5.59 -24.60
CA ALA A 130 -10.04 5.04 -25.24
C ALA A 130 -9.88 5.58 -26.68
N GLN A 131 -10.96 5.66 -27.46
CA GLN A 131 -10.93 6.26 -28.79
C GLN A 131 -10.64 7.77 -28.74
N LYS A 132 -11.22 8.49 -27.78
CA LYS A 132 -10.96 9.93 -27.56
C LYS A 132 -9.48 10.15 -27.24
N ILE A 133 -8.91 9.44 -26.26
CA ILE A 133 -7.50 9.59 -25.89
C ILE A 133 -6.55 9.11 -26.99
N ALA A 134 -6.92 8.09 -27.78
CA ALA A 134 -6.11 7.60 -28.89
C ALA A 134 -5.95 8.63 -30.02
N SER A 135 -6.81 9.65 -30.06
CA SER A 135 -6.64 10.79 -30.98
C SER A 135 -5.51 11.74 -30.57
N PHE A 136 -4.92 11.55 -29.39
CA PHE A 136 -3.87 12.39 -28.81
C PHE A 136 -2.57 11.60 -28.60
N PRO A 137 -1.58 11.72 -29.50
CA PRO A 137 -0.34 10.95 -29.42
C PRO A 137 0.46 11.18 -28.12
N SER A 138 0.45 12.38 -27.55
CA SER A 138 1.18 12.66 -26.31
C SER A 138 0.64 11.89 -25.11
N ILE A 139 -0.69 11.73 -25.00
CA ILE A 139 -1.31 10.89 -23.96
C ILE A 139 -0.86 9.43 -24.11
N LEU A 140 -0.89 8.90 -25.34
CA LEU A 140 -0.47 7.52 -25.59
C LEU A 140 1.02 7.30 -25.29
N GLN A 141 1.86 8.30 -25.58
CA GLN A 141 3.29 8.23 -25.31
C GLN A 141 3.57 8.20 -23.80
N PHE A 142 2.95 9.11 -23.03
CA PHE A 142 3.06 9.15 -21.58
C PHE A 142 2.66 7.82 -20.93
N LEU A 143 1.49 7.27 -21.30
CA LEU A 143 0.99 6.01 -20.75
C LEU A 143 1.82 4.78 -21.15
N LYS A 144 2.68 4.89 -22.17
CA LYS A 144 3.52 3.78 -22.63
C LYS A 144 4.82 3.66 -21.85
N GLU A 145 5.31 4.75 -21.26
CA GLU A 145 6.61 4.84 -20.60
C GLU A 145 6.45 5.40 -19.17
N PRO A 146 5.72 4.69 -18.28
CA PRO A 146 5.51 5.16 -16.92
C PRO A 146 6.84 5.26 -16.17
N ALA A 147 7.06 6.40 -15.51
CA ALA A 147 8.17 6.57 -14.59
C ALA A 147 7.74 6.02 -13.23
N ILE A 148 8.28 4.85 -12.87
CA ILE A 148 8.08 4.24 -11.56
C ILE A 148 9.21 4.73 -10.66
N ILE A 149 8.85 5.60 -9.70
CA ILE A 149 9.76 6.28 -8.78
C ILE A 149 9.26 5.99 -7.37
N GLU A 150 10.18 5.68 -6.46
CA GLU A 150 9.85 5.51 -5.04
C GLU A 150 9.64 6.92 -4.44
N GLY A 151 8.46 7.18 -3.86
CA GLY A 151 8.16 8.46 -3.21
C GLY A 151 6.67 8.72 -3.08
N LEU A 152 6.18 8.82 -1.84
CA LEU A 152 4.75 8.84 -1.52
C LEU A 152 3.94 9.95 -2.24
N ALA A 153 4.59 11.04 -2.63
CA ALA A 153 3.98 12.17 -3.31
C ALA A 153 4.01 12.06 -4.85
N LEU A 154 4.91 11.25 -5.43
CA LEU A 154 5.07 11.12 -6.89
C LEU A 154 4.08 10.12 -7.49
N PRO A 155 3.83 10.15 -8.81
CA PRO A 155 2.94 9.19 -9.43
C PRO A 155 3.53 7.77 -9.39
N GLU A 156 2.78 6.84 -8.83
CA GLU A 156 3.18 5.43 -8.71
C GLU A 156 2.25 4.51 -9.52
N ASN A 157 0.96 4.86 -9.58
CA ASN A 157 -0.08 4.08 -10.25
C ASN A 157 -0.44 4.72 -11.58
N TYR A 158 -0.21 4.05 -12.71
CA TYR A 158 -0.54 4.54 -14.04
C TYR A 158 -1.61 3.67 -14.69
N THR A 159 -2.49 4.31 -15.46
CA THR A 159 -3.44 3.58 -16.30
C THR A 159 -2.81 3.10 -17.61
N SER A 160 -3.55 2.29 -18.36
CA SER A 160 -3.26 2.02 -19.77
C SER A 160 -4.34 2.65 -20.64
N ALA A 161 -4.01 2.96 -21.89
CA ALA A 161 -4.98 3.52 -22.82
C ALA A 161 -6.22 2.61 -23.00
N GLU A 162 -6.04 1.29 -22.88
CA GLU A 162 -7.11 0.29 -22.98
C GLU A 162 -8.04 0.26 -21.76
N HIS A 163 -7.62 0.78 -20.62
CA HIS A 163 -8.37 0.75 -19.35
C HIS A 163 -8.63 2.14 -18.77
N ILE A 164 -8.47 3.19 -19.58
CA ILE A 164 -8.51 4.58 -19.15
C ILE A 164 -9.77 4.94 -18.38
N TYR A 165 -10.94 4.44 -18.80
CA TYR A 165 -12.20 4.74 -18.14
C TYR A 165 -12.28 4.11 -16.76
N TYR A 166 -11.81 2.87 -16.62
CA TYR A 166 -11.83 2.17 -15.33
C TYR A 166 -10.99 2.89 -14.27
N PHE A 167 -9.91 3.56 -14.69
CA PHE A 167 -9.05 4.35 -13.83
C PHE A 167 -9.68 5.67 -13.35
N GLN A 168 -10.84 6.05 -13.89
CA GLN A 168 -11.56 7.24 -13.43
C GLN A 168 -12.52 6.95 -12.25
N ASP A 169 -12.61 5.69 -11.81
CA ASP A 169 -13.41 5.32 -10.62
C ASP A 169 -12.84 6.01 -9.37
N GLY A 170 -13.71 6.68 -8.61
CA GLY A 170 -13.34 7.58 -7.51
C GLY A 170 -13.19 9.05 -7.89
N TYR A 171 -13.06 9.38 -9.19
CA TYR A 171 -12.92 10.75 -9.68
C TYR A 171 -14.09 11.18 -10.57
N HIS A 172 -14.36 10.43 -11.64
CA HIS A 172 -15.47 10.69 -12.56
C HIS A 172 -16.77 10.06 -12.11
N TYR A 173 -16.67 8.88 -11.52
CA TYR A 173 -17.82 8.13 -11.08
C TYR A 173 -17.44 7.30 -9.87
N ASN A 174 -18.45 6.85 -9.13
CA ASN A 174 -18.30 5.85 -8.10
C ASN A 174 -18.95 4.55 -8.60
N SER A 175 -18.17 3.51 -8.82
CA SER A 175 -18.67 2.23 -9.34
C SER A 175 -19.54 1.46 -8.35
N VAL A 176 -19.48 1.80 -7.06
CA VAL A 176 -20.23 1.13 -6.00
C VAL A 176 -21.58 1.81 -5.78
N GLU A 177 -21.62 3.14 -5.75
CA GLU A 177 -22.86 3.93 -5.72
C GLU A 177 -23.54 4.04 -7.09
N ASN A 178 -22.82 3.70 -8.16
CA ASN A 178 -23.23 3.91 -9.55
C ASN A 178 -23.65 5.37 -9.80
N LYS A 179 -22.81 6.30 -9.34
CA LYS A 179 -23.04 7.74 -9.33
C LYS A 179 -21.97 8.46 -10.16
N ASP A 180 -22.39 9.45 -10.93
CA ASP A 180 -21.50 10.42 -11.59
C ASP A 180 -21.01 11.44 -10.56
N LEU A 181 -19.70 11.65 -10.52
CA LEU A 181 -19.01 12.56 -9.60
C LEU A 181 -18.55 13.83 -10.32
N THR A 182 -18.83 13.97 -11.62
CA THR A 182 -18.40 15.13 -12.40
C THR A 182 -19.46 16.22 -12.49
N SER A 183 -19.00 17.48 -12.47
CA SER A 183 -19.82 18.62 -12.86
C SER A 183 -18.96 19.85 -13.19
N ASP A 184 -19.61 20.92 -13.66
CA ASP A 184 -18.97 22.23 -13.90
C ASP A 184 -18.98 23.13 -12.64
N ALA A 185 -19.45 22.64 -11.49
CA ALA A 185 -19.51 23.42 -10.26
C ALA A 185 -18.09 23.67 -9.71
N PRO A 186 -17.82 24.85 -9.12
CA PRO A 186 -16.53 25.12 -8.48
C PRO A 186 -16.21 24.10 -7.38
N GLY A 187 -15.01 23.52 -7.43
CA GLY A 187 -14.55 22.50 -6.48
C GLY A 187 -15.01 21.08 -6.78
N GLU A 188 -15.80 20.85 -7.84
CA GLU A 188 -16.11 19.50 -8.32
C GLU A 188 -15.17 19.07 -9.45
N PHE A 189 -15.04 17.76 -9.65
CA PHE A 189 -14.18 17.22 -10.71
C PHE A 189 -14.87 17.40 -12.06
N LYS A 190 -14.13 17.79 -13.11
CA LYS A 190 -14.75 18.05 -14.42
C LYS A 190 -14.75 16.80 -15.29
N SER A 191 -15.73 16.69 -16.17
CA SER A 191 -15.89 15.56 -17.08
C SER A 191 -14.80 15.47 -18.16
N ASP A 192 -14.14 16.58 -18.50
CA ASP A 192 -13.00 16.60 -19.42
C ASP A 192 -11.65 16.45 -18.71
N TRP A 193 -11.61 16.41 -17.37
CA TRP A 193 -10.38 16.15 -16.61
C TRP A 193 -10.10 14.66 -16.60
N ILE A 194 -8.98 14.19 -17.14
CA ILE A 194 -8.69 12.75 -17.21
C ILE A 194 -7.48 12.42 -16.36
N VAL A 195 -7.69 11.55 -15.37
CA VAL A 195 -6.63 11.04 -14.52
C VAL A 195 -5.79 10.03 -15.30
N LEU A 196 -4.48 10.27 -15.35
CA LEU A 196 -3.52 9.42 -16.05
C LEU A 196 -2.67 8.60 -15.06
N ALA A 197 -2.45 9.15 -13.87
CA ALA A 197 -1.76 8.47 -12.79
C ALA A 197 -2.25 8.94 -11.41
N SER A 198 -1.89 8.22 -10.35
CA SER A 198 -2.08 8.64 -8.95
C SER A 198 -0.88 8.28 -8.09
N ASN A 199 -0.67 9.03 -7.00
CA ASN A 199 0.33 8.68 -5.99
C ASN A 199 -0.21 7.61 -5.02
N TYR A 200 0.58 7.30 -4.00
CA TYR A 200 0.26 6.38 -2.91
C TYR A 200 -1.03 6.75 -2.15
N PHE A 201 -1.33 8.04 -2.06
CA PHE A 201 -2.52 8.55 -1.37
C PHE A 201 -3.76 8.60 -2.26
N ALA A 202 -3.68 8.15 -3.51
CA ALA A 202 -4.71 8.34 -4.53
C ALA A 202 -4.99 9.82 -4.86
N ASP A 203 -3.99 10.69 -4.71
CA ASP A 203 -4.04 12.02 -5.30
C ASP A 203 -3.86 11.92 -6.83
N PRO A 204 -4.76 12.50 -7.64
CA PRO A 204 -4.72 12.34 -9.08
C PRO A 204 -3.69 13.27 -9.75
N PHE A 205 -3.00 12.71 -10.75
CA PHE A 205 -2.28 13.43 -11.80
C PHE A 205 -3.11 13.37 -13.07
N PHE A 206 -3.61 14.52 -13.50
CA PHE A 206 -4.63 14.59 -14.54
C PHE A 206 -4.41 15.75 -15.51
N ILE A 207 -5.08 15.66 -16.65
CA ILE A 207 -5.05 16.65 -17.73
C ILE A 207 -6.47 17.12 -18.05
N ASP A 208 -6.64 18.29 -18.68
CA ASP A 208 -7.91 18.69 -19.27
C ASP A 208 -7.89 18.42 -20.79
N LEU A 209 -8.82 17.63 -21.29
CA LEU A 209 -8.90 17.29 -22.73
C LEU A 209 -9.15 18.51 -23.62
N ASN A 210 -9.63 19.63 -23.07
CA ASN A 210 -9.80 20.87 -23.80
C ASN A 210 -8.49 21.64 -24.01
N GLU A 211 -7.40 21.24 -23.36
CA GLU A 211 -6.09 21.88 -23.40
C GLU A 211 -5.11 21.17 -24.35
N ALA A 212 -5.62 20.37 -25.30
CA ALA A 212 -4.82 19.66 -26.30
C ALA A 212 -3.90 20.56 -27.14
N LYS A 213 -4.25 21.84 -27.31
CA LYS A 213 -3.44 22.83 -28.04
C LYS A 213 -2.15 23.22 -27.30
N ASP A 214 -2.12 23.02 -25.99
CA ASP A 214 -1.02 23.37 -25.09
C ASP A 214 -0.25 22.10 -24.65
N ASP A 215 -0.38 21.00 -25.40
CA ASP A 215 0.21 19.68 -25.11
C ASP A 215 -0.13 19.14 -23.71
N PHE A 216 -1.36 19.40 -23.26
CA PHE A 216 -1.92 18.91 -21.99
C PHE A 216 -1.07 19.27 -20.77
N PRO A 217 -1.20 20.50 -20.24
CA PRO A 217 -0.68 20.82 -18.92
C PRO A 217 -1.14 19.79 -17.90
N VAL A 218 -0.24 19.42 -16.98
CA VAL A 218 -0.52 18.40 -15.97
C VAL A 218 -0.89 19.09 -14.67
N TYR A 219 -1.97 18.61 -14.07
CA TYR A 219 -2.50 19.09 -12.80
C TYR A 219 -2.43 17.99 -11.75
N PHE A 220 -2.27 18.43 -10.51
CA PHE A 220 -2.33 17.64 -9.30
C PHE A 220 -3.41 18.24 -8.39
N ALA A 221 -4.08 17.41 -7.59
CA ALA A 221 -4.95 17.90 -6.54
C ALA A 221 -4.88 16.96 -5.33
N TYR A 222 -4.87 17.51 -4.12
CA TYR A 222 -4.95 16.69 -2.91
C TYR A 222 -6.35 16.09 -2.76
N HIS A 223 -6.44 14.78 -2.62
CA HIS A 223 -7.66 14.06 -2.31
C HIS A 223 -8.14 14.37 -0.87
N GLY A 224 -9.39 14.05 -0.56
CA GLY A 224 -9.91 14.09 0.82
C GLY A 224 -10.29 15.46 1.38
N GLN A 225 -10.16 16.55 0.61
CA GLN A 225 -10.50 17.91 1.08
C GLN A 225 -11.98 18.30 0.84
N GLY A 226 -12.78 17.43 0.23
CA GLY A 226 -14.18 17.69 -0.14
C GLY A 226 -14.36 18.65 -1.31
N VAL A 227 -13.28 19.24 -1.82
CA VAL A 227 -13.20 20.04 -3.04
C VAL A 227 -11.93 19.69 -3.81
N TRP A 228 -11.99 19.76 -5.15
CA TRP A 228 -10.84 19.59 -6.03
C TRP A 228 -10.25 20.95 -6.38
N GLU A 229 -9.07 21.24 -5.82
CA GLU A 229 -8.28 22.44 -6.13
C GLU A 229 -7.07 22.05 -7.00
N PRO A 230 -7.16 22.19 -8.34
CA PRO A 230 -6.08 21.81 -9.24
C PRO A 230 -4.88 22.76 -9.09
N VAL A 231 -3.70 22.17 -8.93
CA VAL A 231 -2.40 22.82 -9.00
C VAL A 231 -1.74 22.38 -10.30
N LYS A 232 -1.37 23.33 -11.18
CA LYS A 232 -0.60 23.01 -12.39
C LYS A 232 0.84 22.69 -12.00
N ILE A 233 1.30 21.47 -12.28
CA ILE A 233 2.62 20.97 -11.88
C ILE A 233 3.59 20.86 -13.05
N ALA A 234 3.10 20.87 -14.29
CA ALA A 234 3.91 20.94 -15.49
C ALA A 234 3.15 21.66 -16.63
N GLU A 235 3.89 22.35 -17.49
CA GLU A 235 3.31 23.10 -18.61
C GLU A 235 2.80 22.19 -19.74
N SER A 236 3.29 20.96 -19.83
CA SER A 236 2.79 19.95 -20.76
C SER A 236 3.06 18.55 -20.25
N LEU A 237 2.40 17.57 -20.86
CA LEU A 237 2.59 16.15 -20.55
C LEU A 237 4.01 15.68 -20.89
N SER A 238 4.59 16.24 -21.96
CA SER A 238 5.97 15.97 -22.36
C SER A 238 6.96 16.49 -21.33
N THR A 239 6.80 17.74 -20.86
CA THR A 239 7.63 18.30 -19.79
C THR A 239 7.47 17.52 -18.49
N PHE A 240 6.27 17.08 -18.15
CA PHE A 240 6.05 16.25 -16.98
C PHE A 240 6.80 14.92 -17.07
N GLN A 241 6.72 14.23 -18.22
CA GLN A 241 7.45 13.00 -18.46
C GLN A 241 8.97 13.18 -18.33
N GLU A 242 9.52 14.27 -18.89
CA GLU A 242 10.94 14.61 -18.78
C GLU A 242 11.35 14.81 -17.32
N ILE A 243 10.54 15.55 -16.54
CA ILE A 243 10.78 15.74 -15.11
C ILE A 243 10.85 14.41 -14.38
N LEU A 244 9.86 13.53 -14.59
CA LEU A 244 9.83 12.23 -13.93
C LEU A 244 11.01 11.34 -14.34
N GLN A 245 11.41 11.36 -15.62
CA GLN A 245 12.56 10.60 -16.10
C GLN A 245 13.87 11.10 -15.49
N GLU A 246 14.07 12.42 -15.38
CA GLU A 246 15.25 12.98 -14.73
C GLU A 246 15.28 12.65 -13.23
N ILE A 247 14.16 12.80 -12.52
CA ILE A 247 14.06 12.36 -11.11
C ILE A 247 14.42 10.87 -11.01
N GLN A 248 13.85 10.02 -11.87
CA GLN A 248 14.16 8.60 -11.89
C GLN A 248 15.65 8.36 -12.15
N ASN A 249 16.27 9.04 -13.12
CA ASN A 249 17.69 8.86 -13.45
C ASN A 249 18.63 9.28 -12.31
N LEU A 250 18.27 10.35 -11.60
CA LEU A 250 19.08 10.95 -10.54
C LEU A 250 18.78 10.38 -9.15
N ARG A 251 17.76 9.52 -9.00
CA ARG A 251 17.26 9.02 -7.70
C ARG A 251 18.30 8.42 -6.74
N PHE A 252 19.45 7.98 -7.24
CA PHE A 252 20.53 7.41 -6.42
C PHE A 252 21.67 8.40 -6.13
N ASP A 253 21.59 9.62 -6.65
CA ASP A 253 22.55 10.71 -6.45
C ASP A 253 21.81 11.92 -5.88
N LYS A 254 21.71 11.95 -4.53
CA LYS A 254 20.98 12.99 -3.80
C LYS A 254 21.47 14.40 -4.12
N GLU A 255 22.78 14.60 -4.25
CA GLU A 255 23.35 15.91 -4.57
C GLU A 255 22.94 16.36 -5.98
N ALA A 256 23.02 15.46 -6.96
CA ALA A 256 22.60 15.76 -8.33
C ALA A 256 21.08 15.97 -8.43
N LEU A 257 20.28 15.21 -7.68
CA LEU A 257 18.83 15.35 -7.63
C LEU A 257 18.41 16.70 -7.01
N ILE A 258 19.02 17.10 -5.88
CA ILE A 258 18.79 18.41 -5.28
C ILE A 258 19.16 19.53 -6.26
N GLN A 259 20.34 19.44 -6.89
CA GLN A 259 20.76 20.43 -7.88
C GLN A 259 19.77 20.52 -9.05
N TYR A 260 19.25 19.38 -9.52
CA TYR A 260 18.25 19.36 -10.58
C TYR A 260 16.97 20.10 -10.16
N PHE A 261 16.47 19.89 -8.95
CA PHE A 261 15.30 20.60 -8.45
C PHE A 261 15.55 22.12 -8.33
N ASP A 262 16.70 22.51 -7.75
CA ASP A 262 17.07 23.93 -7.59
C ASP A 262 17.13 24.69 -8.93
N GLU A 263 17.58 24.03 -10.00
CA GLU A 263 17.79 24.65 -11.30
C GLU A 263 16.56 24.58 -12.22
N ASN A 264 15.71 23.55 -12.09
CA ASN A 264 14.71 23.20 -13.10
C ASN A 264 13.26 23.13 -12.60
N ILE A 265 13.04 23.11 -11.28
CA ILE A 265 11.71 22.89 -10.70
C ILE A 265 11.25 24.13 -9.91
N ASP A 266 9.98 24.51 -10.07
CA ASP A 266 9.38 25.59 -9.29
C ASP A 266 9.01 25.12 -7.88
N LEU A 267 9.84 25.43 -6.90
CA LEU A 267 9.63 25.08 -5.49
C LEU A 267 8.57 25.95 -4.78
N GLU A 268 7.97 26.95 -5.46
CA GLU A 268 6.74 27.59 -4.96
C GLU A 268 5.50 26.72 -5.23
N ASN A 269 5.60 25.73 -6.12
CA ASN A 269 4.56 24.74 -6.31
C ASN A 269 4.47 23.81 -5.09
N PRO A 270 3.28 23.63 -4.47
CA PRO A 270 3.13 22.86 -3.24
C PRO A 270 3.54 21.40 -3.39
N LEU A 271 3.22 20.74 -4.51
CA LEU A 271 3.63 19.35 -4.74
C LEU A 271 5.16 19.26 -4.84
N TRP A 272 5.79 20.09 -5.67
CA TRP A 272 7.24 20.01 -5.87
C TRP A 272 8.02 20.37 -4.62
N LYS A 273 7.50 21.29 -3.82
CA LYS A 273 8.06 21.60 -2.52
C LYS A 273 8.00 20.40 -1.56
N GLU A 274 6.89 19.67 -1.56
CA GLU A 274 6.72 18.47 -0.74
C GLU A 274 7.71 17.37 -1.15
N VAL A 275 7.83 17.11 -2.45
CA VAL A 275 8.82 16.16 -3.01
C VAL A 275 10.26 16.58 -2.69
N TYR A 276 10.57 17.87 -2.86
CA TYR A 276 11.90 18.39 -2.53
C TYR A 276 12.22 18.25 -1.04
N THR A 277 11.25 18.57 -0.17
CA THR A 277 11.40 18.42 1.28
C THR A 277 11.63 16.96 1.64
N SER A 278 10.91 16.00 1.02
CA SER A 278 11.15 14.58 1.29
C SER A 278 12.56 14.13 0.88
N ILE A 279 13.10 14.65 -0.23
CA ILE A 279 14.48 14.35 -0.69
C ILE A 279 15.51 14.95 0.28
N GLU A 280 15.30 16.19 0.75
CA GLU A 280 16.20 16.84 1.72
C GLU A 280 16.21 16.11 3.05
N GLU A 281 15.02 15.77 3.56
CA GLU A 281 14.79 15.10 4.85
C GLU A 281 15.09 13.60 4.82
N GLU A 282 15.19 12.99 3.64
CA GLU A 282 15.74 11.65 3.47
C GLU A 282 17.16 11.67 4.05
N GLU A 283 17.34 11.23 5.29
CA GLU A 283 18.67 10.98 5.84
C GLU A 283 19.40 10.05 4.85
N GLU A 284 20.74 10.06 4.83
CA GLU A 284 21.47 8.98 4.16
C GLU A 284 21.09 7.67 4.87
N GLU A 285 19.94 7.08 4.51
CA GLU A 285 19.57 5.74 4.87
C GLU A 285 20.68 4.90 4.26
N GLU A 286 21.47 4.32 5.16
CA GLU A 286 22.57 3.42 4.87
C GLU A 286 22.23 2.61 3.62
N SER A 287 23.04 2.80 2.56
CA SER A 287 23.08 2.01 1.34
C SER A 287 22.31 0.70 1.46
N ILE A 288 21.21 0.56 0.70
CA ILE A 288 20.42 -0.68 0.62
C ILE A 288 21.38 -1.87 0.62
N GLU A 289 21.48 -2.53 1.77
CA GLU A 289 22.32 -3.69 1.97
C GLU A 289 21.74 -4.79 1.08
N THR A 290 22.33 -4.96 -0.11
CA THR A 290 22.04 -6.08 -1.01
C THR A 290 22.02 -7.37 -0.21
N TYR A 291 21.10 -8.29 -0.51
CA TYR A 291 20.93 -9.58 0.19
C TYR A 291 22.22 -10.41 0.37
N GLU A 292 23.30 -10.09 -0.35
CA GLU A 292 24.63 -10.67 -0.20
C GLU A 292 25.39 -10.20 1.07
N SER A 293 24.98 -9.12 1.75
CA SER A 293 25.63 -8.59 2.97
C SER A 293 24.96 -9.00 4.28
N ILE A 294 23.81 -9.68 4.24
CA ILE A 294 23.01 -10.05 5.43
C ILE A 294 23.71 -11.18 6.24
N GLY A 295 24.76 -11.79 5.69
CA GLY A 295 25.56 -12.85 6.30
C GLY A 295 24.89 -14.22 6.20
N SER A 296 25.51 -15.25 6.80
CA SER A 296 24.92 -16.60 6.83
C SER A 296 23.73 -16.66 7.79
N GLU A 297 22.74 -17.51 7.48
CA GLU A 297 21.72 -17.88 8.47
C GLU A 297 22.38 -18.51 9.69
N VAL A 298 21.89 -18.15 10.87
CA VAL A 298 22.37 -18.67 12.15
C VAL A 298 21.20 -19.18 12.98
N ASN A 299 21.48 -20.14 13.83
CA ASN A 299 20.64 -20.52 14.95
C ASN A 299 21.00 -19.68 16.17
N LEU A 300 20.02 -19.02 16.77
CA LEU A 300 20.14 -18.38 18.08
C LEU A 300 19.70 -19.35 19.16
N TYR A 301 20.62 -19.74 20.03
CA TYR A 301 20.38 -20.61 21.17
C TYR A 301 20.39 -19.84 22.48
N ILE A 302 19.54 -20.22 23.43
CA ILE A 302 19.68 -19.89 24.84
C ILE A 302 20.41 -21.05 25.52
N THR A 303 21.54 -20.75 26.14
CA THR A 303 22.36 -21.72 26.89
C THR A 303 22.19 -21.58 28.40
N ASP A 304 21.73 -20.42 28.87
CA ASP A 304 21.29 -20.20 30.25
C ASP A 304 20.13 -19.20 30.28
N ILE A 305 19.06 -19.50 31.02
CA ILE A 305 17.88 -18.62 31.15
C ILE A 305 18.06 -17.48 32.16
N GLY A 306 19.19 -17.43 32.87
CA GLY A 306 19.58 -16.29 33.67
C GLY A 306 18.77 -16.05 34.95
N PRO A 307 18.91 -14.86 35.56
CA PRO A 307 18.25 -14.51 36.81
C PRO A 307 16.74 -14.24 36.64
N ASN A 308 16.28 -13.76 35.47
CA ASN A 308 14.86 -13.46 35.22
C ASN A 308 14.08 -14.64 34.63
N LYS A 309 14.24 -15.83 35.23
CA LYS A 309 13.72 -17.11 34.72
C LYS A 309 12.27 -17.07 34.26
N MET A 310 11.36 -16.49 35.04
CA MET A 310 9.94 -16.43 34.71
C MET A 310 9.64 -15.57 33.48
N LYS A 311 10.44 -14.51 33.23
CA LYS A 311 10.30 -13.66 32.05
C LYS A 311 10.83 -14.36 30.80
N VAL A 312 11.95 -15.08 30.92
CA VAL A 312 12.48 -15.91 29.82
C VAL A 312 11.53 -17.06 29.49
N ILE A 313 10.93 -17.71 30.51
CA ILE A 313 9.88 -18.72 30.30
C ILE A 313 8.65 -18.11 29.62
N ALA A 314 8.24 -16.89 29.98
CA ALA A 314 7.15 -16.20 29.30
C ALA A 314 7.49 -15.87 27.84
N LEU A 315 8.73 -15.52 27.54
CA LEU A 315 9.21 -15.34 26.15
C LEU A 315 9.20 -16.66 25.39
N LEU A 316 9.74 -17.74 25.94
CA LEU A 316 9.69 -19.07 25.32
C LEU A 316 8.24 -19.51 25.05
N LYS A 317 7.35 -19.25 26.00
CA LYS A 317 5.92 -19.50 25.86
C LYS A 317 5.33 -18.74 24.66
N LYS A 318 5.64 -17.45 24.53
CA LYS A 318 5.18 -16.59 23.43
C LYS A 318 5.78 -17.01 22.09
N GLN A 319 7.09 -17.23 22.05
CA GLN A 319 7.86 -17.56 20.85
C GLN A 319 7.40 -18.89 20.22
N PHE A 320 7.22 -19.91 21.06
CA PHE A 320 6.90 -21.27 20.61
C PHE A 320 5.41 -21.62 20.74
N GLY A 321 4.56 -20.69 21.19
CA GLY A 321 3.13 -20.93 21.38
C GLY A 321 2.82 -22.05 22.39
N LEU A 322 3.65 -22.18 23.43
CA LEU A 322 3.58 -23.28 24.40
C LEU A 322 2.58 -22.99 25.53
N SER A 323 2.13 -24.03 26.23
CA SER A 323 1.54 -23.88 27.55
C SER A 323 2.59 -23.49 28.60
N GLY A 324 2.15 -23.01 29.76
CA GLY A 324 3.08 -22.62 30.84
C GLY A 324 3.95 -23.79 31.34
N SER A 325 3.38 -25.00 31.40
CA SER A 325 4.11 -26.23 31.75
C SER A 325 5.11 -26.63 30.68
N GLU A 326 4.76 -26.52 29.40
CA GLU A 326 5.67 -26.87 28.30
C GLU A 326 6.83 -25.90 28.19
N ALA A 327 6.59 -24.59 28.38
CA ALA A 327 7.64 -23.58 28.43
C ALA A 327 8.58 -23.79 29.63
N LEU A 328 8.03 -24.19 30.78
CA LEU A 328 8.82 -24.54 31.96
C LEU A 328 9.69 -25.78 31.70
N GLU A 329 9.14 -26.84 31.09
CA GLU A 329 9.94 -28.02 30.72
C GLU A 329 11.00 -27.69 29.67
N LEU A 330 10.69 -26.85 28.68
CA LEU A 330 11.65 -26.39 27.68
C LEU A 330 12.82 -25.62 28.32
N SER A 331 12.52 -24.76 29.32
CA SER A 331 13.52 -23.95 30.03
C SER A 331 14.55 -24.76 30.82
N LYS A 332 14.30 -26.05 31.06
CA LYS A 332 15.24 -26.95 31.74
C LYS A 332 16.27 -27.56 30.79
N LYS A 333 16.11 -27.40 29.48
CA LYS A 333 17.07 -27.93 28.51
C LYS A 333 18.38 -27.13 28.58
N PRO A 334 19.54 -27.79 28.43
CA PRO A 334 20.85 -27.12 28.51
C PRO A 334 21.14 -26.21 27.31
N LYS A 335 20.45 -26.43 26.18
CA LYS A 335 20.54 -25.60 24.98
C LYS A 335 19.16 -25.56 24.33
N ILE A 336 18.61 -24.36 24.13
CA ILE A 336 17.25 -24.15 23.61
C ILE A 336 17.38 -23.33 22.33
N LEU A 337 17.02 -23.91 21.17
CA LEU A 337 16.92 -23.14 19.95
C LEU A 337 15.78 -22.12 20.15
N PHE A 338 16.09 -20.83 20.06
CA PHE A 338 15.13 -19.73 20.24
C PHE A 338 14.57 -19.24 18.90
N SER A 339 15.45 -19.05 17.91
CA SER A 339 15.08 -18.60 16.57
C SER A 339 16.16 -19.00 15.57
N THR A 340 15.79 -19.06 14.30
CA THR A 340 16.71 -19.27 13.17
C THR A 340 16.47 -18.15 12.18
N GLY A 341 17.55 -17.56 11.67
CA GLY A 341 17.49 -16.46 10.73
C GLY A 341 18.83 -15.78 10.59
N TYR A 342 18.88 -14.67 9.87
CA TYR A 342 20.12 -13.95 9.66
C TYR A 342 20.55 -13.23 10.93
N LYS A 343 21.85 -13.27 11.24
CA LYS A 343 22.40 -12.75 12.50
C LYS A 343 21.96 -11.31 12.80
N LYS A 344 21.97 -10.43 11.79
CA LYS A 344 21.53 -9.03 11.91
C LYS A 344 20.08 -8.91 12.41
N TRP A 345 19.18 -9.77 11.95
CA TRP A 345 17.77 -9.76 12.33
C TRP A 345 17.49 -10.44 13.67
N LEU A 346 18.40 -11.28 14.14
CA LEU A 346 18.32 -11.90 15.45
C LEU A 346 18.95 -11.04 16.57
N GLU A 347 19.53 -9.87 16.26
CA GLU A 347 20.10 -8.98 17.28
C GLU A 347 19.02 -8.41 18.22
N TYR A 348 17.79 -8.18 17.75
CA TYR A 348 16.69 -7.77 18.61
C TYR A 348 16.33 -8.87 19.63
N ASP A 349 16.16 -10.11 19.16
CA ASP A 349 15.88 -11.26 20.01
C ASP A 349 17.02 -11.52 20.99
N ARG A 350 18.27 -11.43 20.51
CA ARG A 350 19.48 -11.53 21.33
C ARG A 350 19.48 -10.50 22.44
N LYS A 351 19.29 -9.21 22.11
CA LYS A 351 19.28 -8.11 23.07
C LYS A 351 18.16 -8.27 24.09
N GLN A 352 16.96 -8.63 23.65
CA GLN A 352 15.82 -8.89 24.54
C GLN A 352 16.12 -10.02 25.54
N LEU A 353 16.79 -11.09 25.11
CA LEU A 353 17.19 -12.21 25.96
C LEU A 353 18.31 -11.82 26.94
N GLU A 354 19.33 -11.11 26.45
CA GLU A 354 20.45 -10.61 27.27
C GLU A 354 19.99 -9.57 28.31
N ASP A 355 19.03 -8.69 27.99
CA ASP A 355 18.42 -7.72 28.92
C ASP A 355 17.64 -8.40 30.05
N LEU A 356 17.15 -9.62 29.80
CA LEU A 356 16.57 -10.50 30.82
C LEU A 356 17.63 -11.32 31.55
N GLY A 357 18.90 -11.19 31.18
CA GLY A 357 20.05 -11.84 31.79
C GLY A 357 20.26 -13.28 31.31
N ALA A 358 19.63 -13.70 30.21
CA ALA A 358 19.91 -14.98 29.58
C ALA A 358 21.27 -14.96 28.87
N ILE A 359 21.92 -16.12 28.78
CA ILE A 359 23.15 -16.32 28.01
C ILE A 359 22.76 -16.97 26.68
N ILE A 360 23.26 -16.40 25.59
CA ILE A 360 22.95 -16.80 24.23
C ILE A 360 24.18 -17.29 23.48
N GLU A 361 23.95 -18.05 22.42
CA GLU A 361 24.97 -18.55 21.51
C GLU A 361 24.42 -18.52 20.07
N PHE A 362 25.20 -18.00 19.13
CA PHE A 362 24.91 -18.12 17.70
C PHE A 362 25.69 -19.29 17.10
N GLU A 363 25.02 -20.09 16.29
CA GLU A 363 25.61 -21.19 15.53
C GLU A 363 25.33 -20.96 14.04
N THR A 364 26.37 -20.86 13.22
CA THR A 364 26.22 -20.69 11.77
C THR A 364 25.67 -21.96 11.13
N LEU A 365 24.71 -21.80 10.23
CA LEU A 365 24.22 -22.86 9.38
C LEU A 365 25.07 -22.86 8.10
N ASP A 366 25.91 -23.88 7.95
CA ASP A 366 26.75 -24.09 6.77
C ASP A 366 25.93 -24.44 5.51
#